data_AF-W4BJF1-F1
#
_entry.id   AF-W4BJF1-F1
#
_cell.length_a   1.000
_cell.length_b   1.000
_cell.length_c   1.000
_cell.angle_alpha   90.00
_cell.angle_beta   90.00
_cell.angle_gamma   90.00
#
_symmetry.space_group_name_H-M   'P 1'
#
loop_
_entity.id
_entity.type
_entity.pdbx_description
1 polymer ?
#
loop_
_entity_poly.entity_id
_entity_poly.type
_entity_poly.pdbx_seq_one_letter_code
_entity_poly.pdbx_strand_id
1 'polypeptide(L)'
;MIIGLTDSRKESSGRPLQREPTPDEVIAKQEAKIKLLESQVELLKKLDSKERLLVTKGTNLRKSELFELIKNAVDQGLERMTRYFCELLNVSRSGYYSYLKAIASRLKRIRSDEEAGGLIKKAFNRRGFKKGSRSIKMTLENEFGVVFNLKKIRRLMKKLNLVCPQKT
;
A
#
# COMPACT_ATOMS: atom_id res chain seq x y z
N MET A 1 3.85 18.73 -20.96
CA MET A 1 5.27 18.57 -20.53
C MET A 1 5.29 17.76 -19.25
N ILE A 2 5.98 16.62 -19.23
CA ILE A 2 6.20 15.86 -17.98
C ILE A 2 7.38 16.53 -17.27
N ILE A 3 7.07 17.32 -16.25
CA ILE A 3 8.01 18.25 -15.58
C ILE A 3 9.02 17.52 -14.67
N GLY A 4 8.88 16.21 -14.45
CA GLY A 4 9.64 15.45 -13.44
C GLY A 4 10.93 14.74 -13.88
N LEU A 5 11.27 14.70 -15.17
CA LEU A 5 12.44 13.97 -15.71
C LEU A 5 13.39 14.89 -16.50
N THR A 6 13.63 16.09 -15.99
CA THR A 6 14.65 16.98 -16.58
C THR A 6 16.01 16.69 -15.95
N ASP A 7 16.94 16.19 -16.77
CA ASP A 7 18.32 15.93 -16.37
C ASP A 7 19.07 17.27 -16.15
N SER A 8 19.25 17.66 -14.89
CA SER A 8 19.93 18.89 -14.49
C SER A 8 21.45 18.85 -14.65
N ARG A 9 22.05 17.70 -15.02
CA ARG A 9 23.50 17.60 -15.31
C ARG A 9 23.88 18.27 -16.63
N LYS A 10 22.88 18.65 -17.44
CA LYS A 10 23.08 19.32 -18.72
C LYS A 10 23.65 20.74 -18.59
N GLU A 11 23.58 21.35 -17.41
CA GLU A 11 24.08 22.71 -17.17
C GLU A 11 25.56 22.76 -16.75
N SER A 12 26.18 21.62 -16.40
CA SER A 12 27.59 21.57 -15.97
C SER A 12 28.55 21.00 -17.03
N SER A 13 28.09 20.76 -18.25
CA SER A 13 29.00 20.42 -19.35
C SER A 13 29.71 21.69 -19.79
N GLY A 14 31.05 21.70 -19.75
CA GLY A 14 31.88 22.82 -20.20
C GLY A 14 31.65 23.20 -21.68
N ARG A 15 32.54 24.02 -22.24
CA ARG A 15 32.38 24.54 -23.61
C ARG A 15 32.06 23.42 -24.61
N PRO A 16 30.89 23.45 -25.29
CA PRO A 16 30.50 22.37 -26.20
C PRO A 16 31.52 22.24 -27.32
N LEU A 17 31.82 20.99 -27.69
CA LEU A 17 32.77 20.66 -28.76
C LEU A 17 32.24 21.23 -30.09
N GLN A 18 32.91 22.26 -30.64
CA GLN A 18 32.53 22.87 -31.93
C GLN A 18 33.17 22.13 -33.10
N ARG A 19 32.95 20.81 -33.20
CA ARG A 19 33.32 20.01 -34.39
C ARG A 19 32.14 19.17 -34.83
N GLU A 20 32.10 18.83 -36.12
CA GLU A 20 31.13 17.86 -36.62
C GLU A 20 31.38 16.48 -35.98
N PRO A 21 30.32 15.78 -35.55
CA PRO A 21 30.45 14.46 -34.95
C PRO A 21 30.93 13.45 -35.99
N THR A 22 31.71 12.47 -35.56
CA THR A 22 32.10 11.37 -36.46
C THR A 22 30.90 10.48 -36.76
N PRO A 23 30.89 9.74 -37.90
CA PRO A 23 29.82 8.79 -38.20
C PRO A 23 29.56 7.79 -37.06
N ASP A 24 30.62 7.29 -36.41
CA ASP A 24 30.53 6.35 -35.29
C ASP A 24 29.86 6.97 -34.04
N GLU A 25 30.18 8.24 -33.72
CA GLU A 25 29.54 8.96 -32.61
C GLU A 25 28.04 9.17 -32.88
N VAL A 26 27.66 9.43 -34.14
CA VAL A 26 26.26 9.54 -34.55
C VAL A 26 25.54 8.21 -34.39
N ILE A 27 26.15 7.11 -34.84
CA ILE A 27 25.60 5.75 -34.70
C ILE A 27 25.39 5.42 -33.23
N ALA A 28 26.40 5.60 -32.38
CA ALA A 28 26.30 5.32 -30.94
C ALA A 28 25.18 6.13 -30.26
N LYS A 29 25.01 7.40 -30.65
CA LYS A 29 23.92 8.26 -30.15
C LYS A 29 22.55 7.79 -30.61
N GLN A 30 22.44 7.33 -31.87
CA GLN A 30 21.20 6.78 -32.40
C GLN A 30 20.84 5.45 -31.72
N GLU A 31 21.80 4.54 -31.52
CA GLU A 31 21.61 3.28 -30.80
C GLU A 31 21.14 3.50 -29.36
N ALA A 32 21.78 4.43 -28.63
CA ALA A 32 21.36 4.80 -27.27
C ALA A 32 19.91 5.32 -27.25
N LYS A 33 19.52 6.11 -28.26
CA LYS A 33 18.15 6.62 -28.41
C LYS A 33 17.16 5.50 -28.74
N ILE A 34 17.51 4.59 -29.64
CA ILE A 34 16.67 3.43 -30.00
C ILE A 34 16.43 2.58 -28.75
N LYS A 35 17.48 2.23 -28.01
CA LYS A 35 17.39 1.45 -26.77
C LYS A 35 16.49 2.12 -25.72
N LEU A 36 16.61 3.44 -25.56
CA LEU A 36 15.74 4.20 -24.67
C LEU A 36 14.28 4.12 -25.12
N LEU A 37 14.00 4.35 -26.41
CA LEU A 37 12.64 4.30 -26.96
C LEU A 37 12.03 2.90 -26.86
N GLU A 38 12.79 1.86 -27.16
CA GLU A 38 12.37 0.46 -27.01
C GLU A 38 11.95 0.16 -25.56
N SER A 39 12.75 0.60 -24.58
CA SER A 39 12.43 0.43 -23.16
C SER A 39 11.14 1.17 -22.75
N GLN A 40 10.89 2.36 -23.31
CA GLN A 40 9.68 3.13 -23.07
C GLN A 40 8.44 2.44 -23.65
N VAL A 41 8.54 1.91 -24.88
CA VAL A 41 7.46 1.17 -25.54
C VAL A 41 7.15 -0.13 -24.78
N GLU A 42 8.17 -0.85 -24.32
CA GLU A 42 7.98 -2.06 -23.52
C GLU A 42 7.22 -1.76 -22.22
N LEU A 43 7.56 -0.66 -21.55
CA LEU A 43 6.88 -0.22 -20.35
C LEU A 43 5.40 0.12 -20.64
N LEU A 44 5.12 0.85 -21.72
CA LEU A 44 3.75 1.20 -22.13
C LEU A 44 2.91 -0.05 -22.42
N LYS A 45 3.47 -1.05 -23.12
CA LYS A 45 2.78 -2.34 -23.39
C LYS A 45 2.42 -3.08 -22.10
N LYS A 46 3.32 -3.07 -21.10
CA LYS A 46 3.07 -3.66 -19.78
C LYS A 46 1.96 -2.93 -19.01
N LEU A 47 1.86 -1.60 -19.17
CA LEU A 47 0.80 -0.80 -18.55
C LEU A 47 -0.57 -1.08 -19.17
N ASP A 48 -0.69 -1.03 -20.50
CA ASP A 48 -1.96 -1.30 -21.22
C ASP A 48 -2.53 -2.69 -20.85
N SER A 49 -1.67 -3.71 -20.83
CA SER A 49 -2.08 -5.07 -20.43
C SER A 49 -2.67 -5.12 -19.01
N LYS A 50 -2.11 -4.35 -18.07
CA LYS A 50 -2.62 -4.26 -16.69
C LYS A 50 -3.91 -3.46 -16.62
N GLU A 51 -4.04 -2.38 -17.37
CA GLU A 51 -5.25 -1.57 -17.43
C GLU A 51 -6.44 -2.40 -17.91
N ARG A 52 -6.28 -3.16 -19.00
CA ARG A 52 -7.32 -4.08 -19.51
C ARG A 52 -7.76 -5.11 -18.46
N LEU A 53 -6.81 -5.65 -17.69
CA LEU A 53 -7.09 -6.59 -16.60
C LEU A 53 -7.85 -5.94 -15.43
N LEU A 54 -7.58 -4.67 -15.13
CA LEU A 54 -8.27 -3.94 -14.06
C LEU A 54 -9.70 -3.56 -14.47
N VAL A 55 -9.88 -3.11 -15.72
CA VAL A 55 -11.20 -2.78 -16.27
C VAL A 55 -12.12 -4.00 -16.27
N THR A 56 -11.61 -5.15 -16.73
CA THR A 56 -12.37 -6.42 -16.71
C THR A 56 -12.72 -6.90 -15.30
N LYS A 57 -11.88 -6.60 -14.29
CA LYS A 57 -12.13 -6.97 -12.89
C LYS A 57 -13.03 -5.99 -12.13
N GLY A 58 -13.36 -4.82 -12.69
CA GLY A 58 -14.32 -3.87 -12.11
C GLY A 58 -14.00 -3.46 -10.66
N THR A 59 -12.73 -3.19 -10.35
CA THR A 59 -12.33 -2.95 -8.95
C THR A 59 -12.49 -1.49 -8.55
N ASN A 60 -13.47 -1.21 -7.68
CA ASN A 60 -13.51 0.04 -6.92
C ASN A 60 -12.62 -0.09 -5.67
N LEU A 61 -11.47 0.60 -5.69
CA LEU A 61 -10.54 0.64 -4.55
C LEU A 61 -11.10 1.51 -3.42
N ARG A 62 -10.87 1.09 -2.17
CA ARG A 62 -11.19 1.90 -0.99
C ARG A 62 -10.26 3.08 -0.92
N LYS A 63 -10.72 4.21 -0.37
CA LYS A 63 -9.88 5.42 -0.17
C LYS A 63 -8.56 5.12 0.57
N SER A 64 -8.57 4.19 1.53
CA SER A 64 -7.34 3.79 2.24
C SER A 64 -6.30 3.15 1.31
N GLU A 65 -6.75 2.35 0.35
CA GLU A 65 -5.89 1.69 -0.63
C GLU A 65 -5.33 2.72 -1.62
N LEU A 66 -6.16 3.68 -2.05
CA LEU A 66 -5.73 4.81 -2.86
C LEU A 66 -4.63 5.62 -2.17
N PHE A 67 -4.81 5.99 -0.90
CA PHE A 67 -3.79 6.72 -0.15
C PHE A 67 -2.50 5.91 0.06
N GLU A 68 -2.61 4.58 0.17
CA GLU A 68 -1.46 3.69 0.27
C GLU A 68 -0.65 3.66 -1.03
N LEU A 69 -1.33 3.69 -2.20
CA LEU A 69 -0.68 3.84 -3.50
C LEU A 69 0.07 5.16 -3.62
N ILE A 70 -0.56 6.27 -3.20
CA ILE A 70 0.09 7.60 -3.19
C ILE A 70 1.34 7.56 -2.31
N LYS A 71 1.23 6.99 -1.09
CA LYS A 71 2.38 6.86 -0.18
C LYS A 71 3.51 6.06 -0.83
N ASN A 72 3.22 4.91 -1.44
CA ASN A 72 4.24 4.10 -2.09
C ASN A 72 4.93 4.84 -3.25
N ALA A 73 4.20 5.62 -4.03
CA ALA A 73 4.77 6.45 -5.09
C ALA A 73 5.68 7.56 -4.54
N VAL A 74 5.24 8.23 -3.47
CA VAL A 74 6.02 9.25 -2.76
C VAL A 74 7.30 8.64 -2.19
N ASP A 75 7.23 7.47 -1.54
CA ASP A 75 8.39 6.75 -0.99
C ASP A 75 9.40 6.32 -2.08
N GLN A 76 8.97 6.20 -3.35
CA GLN A 76 9.83 5.92 -4.50
C GLN A 76 10.49 7.19 -5.09
N GLY A 77 10.40 8.33 -4.41
CA GLY A 77 11.02 9.59 -4.82
C GLY A 77 10.11 10.52 -5.63
N LEU A 78 8.81 10.21 -5.76
CA LEU A 78 7.84 11.04 -6.48
C LEU A 78 7.11 12.03 -5.55
N GLU A 79 7.77 12.51 -4.50
CA GLU A 79 7.17 13.35 -3.46
C GLU A 79 6.50 14.62 -4.02
N ARG A 80 7.16 15.25 -5.01
CA ARG A 80 6.67 16.47 -5.69
C ARG A 80 5.38 16.25 -6.50
N MET A 81 5.01 15.00 -6.76
CA MET A 81 3.83 14.62 -7.54
C MET A 81 2.59 14.34 -6.67
N THR A 82 2.66 14.51 -5.35
CA THR A 82 1.55 14.23 -4.43
C THR A 82 0.24 14.92 -4.83
N ARG A 83 0.30 16.18 -5.28
CA ARG A 83 -0.88 16.92 -5.79
C ARG A 83 -1.48 16.22 -7.01
N TYR A 84 -0.65 15.89 -7.99
CA TYR A 84 -1.04 15.21 -9.20
C TYR A 84 -1.68 13.85 -8.90
N PHE A 85 -1.11 13.06 -7.98
CA PHE A 85 -1.69 11.76 -7.61
C PHE A 85 -3.05 11.90 -6.92
N CYS A 86 -3.23 12.91 -6.07
CA CYS A 86 -4.52 13.17 -5.42
C CYS A 86 -5.59 13.55 -6.45
N GLU A 87 -5.25 14.40 -7.42
CA GLU A 87 -6.14 14.79 -8.53
C GLU A 87 -6.45 13.59 -9.43
N LEU A 88 -5.44 12.79 -9.79
CA LEU A 88 -5.57 11.59 -10.61
C LEU A 88 -6.51 10.54 -10.00
N LEU A 89 -6.39 10.30 -8.69
CA LEU A 89 -7.20 9.32 -7.97
C LEU A 89 -8.52 9.90 -7.43
N ASN A 90 -8.82 11.16 -7.75
CA ASN A 90 -10.00 11.89 -7.28
C ASN A 90 -10.18 11.83 -5.74
N VAL A 91 -9.09 12.05 -5.01
CA VAL A 91 -9.08 12.10 -3.54
C VAL A 91 -8.58 13.45 -3.03
N SER A 92 -9.08 13.89 -1.89
CA SER A 92 -8.65 15.14 -1.28
C SER A 92 -7.22 15.05 -0.72
N ARG A 93 -6.41 16.08 -0.96
CA ARG A 93 -5.06 16.24 -0.37
C ARG A 93 -5.09 16.22 1.16
N SER A 94 -6.07 16.90 1.78
CA SER A 94 -6.24 16.91 3.24
C SER A 94 -6.51 15.50 3.78
N GLY A 95 -7.31 14.71 3.08
CA GLY A 95 -7.54 13.29 3.39
C GLY A 95 -6.24 12.46 3.35
N TYR A 96 -5.37 12.70 2.37
CA TYR A 96 -4.08 12.01 2.28
C TYR A 96 -3.16 12.34 3.47
N TYR A 97 -2.98 13.61 3.81
CA TYR A 97 -2.16 13.99 4.97
C TYR A 97 -2.78 13.54 6.30
N SER A 98 -4.11 13.53 6.41
CA SER A 98 -4.81 12.94 7.56
C SER A 98 -4.55 11.43 7.66
N TYR A 99 -4.54 10.72 6.53
CA TYR A 99 -4.19 9.30 6.47
C TYR A 99 -2.76 9.08 6.98
N LEU A 100 -1.78 9.87 6.51
CA LEU A 100 -0.39 9.79 6.95
C LEU A 100 -0.25 9.96 8.47
N LYS A 101 -0.87 11.02 9.03
CA LYS A 101 -0.87 11.27 10.48
C LYS A 101 -1.48 10.12 11.28
N ALA A 102 -2.48 9.45 10.72
CA ALA A 102 -3.17 8.34 11.38
C ALA A 102 -2.40 7.00 11.32
N ILE A 103 -1.38 6.85 10.47
CA ILE A 103 -0.66 5.57 10.24
C ILE A 103 -0.15 4.98 11.56
N ALA A 104 0.59 5.75 12.35
CA ALA A 104 1.18 5.26 13.59
C ALA A 104 0.10 4.76 14.58
N SER A 105 -1.00 5.51 14.71
CA SER A 105 -2.12 5.13 15.57
C SER A 105 -2.84 3.88 15.05
N ARG A 106 -2.98 3.73 13.72
CA ARG A 106 -3.57 2.56 13.06
C ARG A 106 -2.73 1.31 13.32
N LEU A 107 -1.41 1.41 13.14
CA LEU A 107 -0.48 0.31 13.40
C LEU A 107 -0.50 -0.12 14.88
N LYS A 108 -0.52 0.83 15.82
CA LYS A 108 -0.64 0.51 17.25
C LYS A 108 -1.93 -0.26 17.56
N ARG A 109 -3.06 0.15 16.96
CA ARG A 109 -4.34 -0.56 17.11
C ARG A 109 -4.29 -1.95 16.48
N ILE A 110 -3.70 -2.09 15.30
CA ILE A 110 -3.55 -3.39 14.62
C ILE A 110 -2.74 -4.36 15.50
N ARG A 111 -1.58 -3.93 16.01
CA ARG A 111 -0.74 -4.74 16.90
C ARG A 111 -1.48 -5.15 18.17
N SER A 112 -2.15 -4.21 18.83
CA SER A 112 -2.96 -4.52 20.03
C SER A 112 -4.11 -5.48 19.74
N ASP A 113 -4.72 -5.36 18.55
CA ASP A 113 -5.78 -6.27 18.09
C ASP A 113 -5.25 -7.67 17.79
N GLU A 114 -4.04 -7.78 17.23
CA GLU A 114 -3.36 -9.06 16.97
C GLU A 114 -3.01 -9.79 18.28
N GLU A 115 -2.40 -9.08 19.24
CA GLU A 115 -2.10 -9.60 20.57
C GLU A 115 -3.36 -10.10 21.29
N ALA A 116 -4.39 -9.24 21.32
CA ALA A 116 -5.69 -9.59 21.91
C ALA A 116 -6.37 -10.75 21.16
N GLY A 117 -6.27 -10.76 19.83
CA GLY A 117 -6.79 -11.84 18.99
C GLY A 117 -6.12 -13.18 19.26
N GLY A 118 -4.81 -13.19 19.49
CA GLY A 118 -4.04 -14.36 19.88
C GLY A 118 -4.52 -14.94 21.21
N LEU A 119 -4.72 -14.11 22.23
CA LEU A 119 -5.28 -14.53 23.51
C LEU A 119 -6.71 -15.07 23.37
N ILE A 120 -7.56 -14.38 22.61
CA ILE A 120 -8.94 -14.84 22.34
C ILE A 120 -8.93 -16.20 21.64
N LYS A 121 -8.03 -16.45 20.67
CA LYS A 121 -7.92 -17.74 19.98
C LYS A 121 -7.46 -18.85 20.92
N LYS A 122 -6.54 -18.57 21.84
CA LYS A 122 -6.12 -19.52 22.90
C LYS A 122 -7.30 -19.85 23.82
N ALA A 123 -7.99 -18.83 24.34
CA ALA A 123 -9.16 -19.01 25.19
C ALA A 123 -10.31 -19.75 24.48
N PHE A 124 -10.56 -19.45 23.20
CA PHE A 124 -11.63 -20.06 22.40
C PHE A 124 -11.49 -21.59 22.27
N ASN A 125 -10.25 -22.09 22.10
CA ASN A 125 -9.96 -23.52 21.92
C ASN A 125 -9.67 -24.28 23.22
N ARG A 126 -9.76 -23.60 24.37
CA ARG A 126 -9.44 -24.19 25.67
C ARG A 126 -10.40 -25.32 26.02
N ARG A 127 -9.96 -26.36 26.74
CA ARG A 127 -10.80 -27.45 27.31
C ARG A 127 -11.71 -28.19 26.30
N GLY A 128 -11.29 -28.33 25.04
CA GLY A 128 -11.90 -29.29 24.09
C GLY A 128 -13.21 -28.90 23.41
N PHE A 129 -13.86 -27.79 23.79
CA PHE A 129 -15.06 -27.27 23.12
C PHE A 129 -14.91 -25.79 22.77
N LYS A 130 -15.60 -25.36 21.70
CA LYS A 130 -15.57 -23.97 21.25
C LYS A 130 -16.35 -23.08 22.21
N LYS A 131 -15.72 -22.01 22.68
CA LYS A 131 -16.33 -21.09 23.67
C LYS A 131 -17.05 -19.91 23.02
N GLY A 132 -18.19 -19.52 23.58
CA GLY A 132 -18.85 -18.26 23.26
C GLY A 132 -18.14 -17.05 23.88
N SER A 133 -18.51 -15.84 23.45
CA SER A 133 -17.87 -14.59 23.90
C SER A 133 -17.86 -14.37 25.42
N ARG A 134 -18.92 -14.77 26.14
CA ARG A 134 -18.98 -14.71 27.61
C ARG A 134 -17.99 -15.67 28.26
N SER A 135 -17.96 -16.92 27.82
CA SER A 135 -17.03 -17.94 28.33
C SER A 135 -15.57 -17.58 28.04
N ILE A 136 -15.29 -16.98 26.88
CA ILE A 136 -13.96 -16.44 26.56
C ILE A 136 -13.57 -15.36 27.56
N LYS A 137 -14.47 -14.40 27.86
CA LYS A 137 -14.20 -13.36 28.87
C LYS A 137 -13.81 -13.97 30.21
N MET A 138 -14.61 -14.91 30.71
CA MET A 138 -14.32 -15.62 31.97
C MET A 138 -12.98 -16.37 31.92
N THR A 139 -12.64 -16.98 30.79
CA THR A 139 -11.38 -17.73 30.63
C THR A 139 -10.17 -16.79 30.59
N LEU A 140 -10.29 -15.64 29.93
CA LEU A 140 -9.26 -14.61 29.89
C LEU A 140 -8.99 -14.00 31.26
N GLU A 141 -10.05 -13.72 32.03
CA GLU A 141 -9.94 -13.18 33.38
C GLU A 141 -9.30 -14.19 34.35
N ASN A 142 -9.75 -15.44 34.32
CA ASN A 142 -9.31 -16.46 35.29
C ASN A 142 -7.96 -17.10 34.97
N GLU A 143 -7.68 -17.41 33.70
CA GLU A 143 -6.46 -18.15 33.32
C GLU A 143 -5.34 -17.25 32.82
N PHE A 144 -5.67 -16.08 32.25
CA PHE A 144 -4.69 -15.17 31.65
C PHE A 144 -4.53 -13.85 32.42
N GLY A 145 -5.38 -13.57 33.41
CA GLY A 145 -5.35 -12.31 34.18
C GLY A 145 -5.65 -11.07 33.34
N VAL A 146 -6.28 -11.22 32.17
CA VAL A 146 -6.55 -10.13 31.23
C VAL A 146 -8.03 -9.80 31.18
N VAL A 147 -8.37 -8.55 31.49
CA VAL A 147 -9.75 -8.06 31.45
C VAL A 147 -10.03 -7.39 30.10
N PHE A 148 -10.84 -8.04 29.26
CA PHE A 148 -11.32 -7.45 28.00
C PHE A 148 -12.82 -7.18 28.03
N ASN A 149 -13.22 -6.03 27.46
CA ASN A 149 -14.62 -5.71 27.25
C ASN A 149 -15.25 -6.71 26.27
N LEU A 150 -16.46 -7.17 26.57
CA LEU A 150 -17.25 -8.07 25.75
C LEU A 150 -17.43 -7.56 24.30
N LYS A 151 -17.57 -6.24 24.10
CA LYS A 151 -17.63 -5.62 22.76
C LYS A 151 -16.33 -5.86 21.97
N LYS A 152 -15.17 -5.73 22.62
CA LYS A 152 -13.85 -5.98 22.02
C LYS A 152 -13.71 -7.45 21.62
N ILE A 153 -14.10 -8.37 22.52
CA ILE A 153 -14.06 -9.82 22.26
C ILE A 153 -14.93 -10.17 21.05
N ARG A 154 -16.20 -9.74 21.01
CA ARG A 154 -17.11 -10.03 19.88
C ARG A 154 -16.59 -9.49 18.56
N ARG A 155 -16.08 -8.25 18.54
CA ARG A 155 -15.49 -7.65 17.34
C ARG A 155 -14.31 -8.47 16.82
N LEU A 156 -13.40 -8.87 17.71
CA LEU A 156 -12.22 -9.67 17.36
C LEU A 156 -12.61 -11.09 16.94
N MET A 157 -13.60 -11.71 17.58
CA MET A 157 -14.16 -13.00 17.13
C MET A 157 -14.70 -12.91 15.70
N LYS A 158 -15.47 -11.86 15.37
CA LYS A 158 -15.98 -11.63 14.00
C LYS A 158 -14.85 -11.41 13.01
N LYS A 159 -13.83 -10.61 13.38
CA LYS A 159 -12.64 -10.36 12.54
C LYS A 159 -11.84 -11.64 12.25
N LEU A 160 -11.79 -12.56 13.22
CA LEU A 160 -11.05 -13.83 13.13
C LEU A 160 -11.93 -15.02 12.67
N ASN A 161 -13.19 -14.77 12.29
CA ASN A 161 -14.16 -15.81 11.94
C ASN A 161 -14.30 -16.92 13.00
N LEU A 162 -14.16 -16.59 14.29
CA LEU A 162 -14.35 -17.52 15.40
C LEU A 162 -15.83 -17.64 15.74
N VAL A 163 -16.49 -18.65 15.16
CA VAL A 163 -17.90 -18.94 15.41
C VAL A 163 -18.02 -20.03 16.46
N CYS A 164 -18.77 -19.75 17.53
CA CYS A 164 -19.18 -20.78 18.48
C CYS A 164 -20.42 -21.47 17.88
N PRO A 165 -20.36 -22.78 17.57
CA PRO A 165 -21.57 -23.56 17.31
C PRO A 165 -22.31 -23.65 18.64
N GLN A 166 -23.29 -22.78 18.88
CA GLN A 166 -24.13 -22.95 20.06
C GLN A 166 -24.99 -24.21 19.84
N LYS A 167 -25.07 -25.08 20.85
CA LYS A 167 -26.23 -25.96 21.03
C LYS A 167 -27.41 -25.02 21.28
N THR A 168 -28.38 -25.02 20.37
CA THR A 168 -29.72 -24.47 20.63
C THR A 168 -30.32 -25.12 21.88
#